data_AF-A0A7S3NH22-F1
#
_entry.id   AF-A0A7S3NH22-F1
#
_cell.length_a   1.000
_cell.length_b   1.000
_cell.length_c   1.000
_cell.angle_alpha   90.00
_cell.angle_beta   90.00
_cell.angle_gamma   90.00
#
_symmetry.space_group_name_H-M   'P 1'
#
loop_
_entity.id
_entity.type
_entity.pdbx_description
1 polymer ?
#
loop_
_entity_poly.entity_id
_entity_poly.type
_entity_poly.pdbx_seq_one_letter_code
_entity_poly.pdbx_strand_id
1 'polypeptide(L)'
;DEAIKSQSVFNAQECAIKLGKDAPLPASELSQRWDKAETKIKLCPGAYVTKLEDSIFVIDGFYPALREKFTFEKAQLRLFVVAFEPTKISWSKFRTEIIGATNPSKAKENSLRANILANYQNLDLAAPPDVTDNGVHGSAGPLEAIKERLVWLNFTLDNDPSATKLIGQNEDAAKRRSILQSFLDNPLIDTSTEQAPVFDLTEDKDTADLMQLLADALEKSQEVSKDQNAKTESEINQTD
;
A
#
# COMPACT_ATOMS: atom_id res chain seq x y z
N ASP A 1 -4.22 13.72 20.88
CA ASP A 1 -5.01 13.30 22.06
C ASP A 1 -6.26 14.11 22.31
N GLU A 2 -6.18 15.44 22.45
CA GLU A 2 -7.38 16.27 22.69
C GLU A 2 -8.41 16.17 21.57
N ALA A 3 -7.99 16.25 20.30
CA ALA A 3 -8.88 16.11 19.14
C ALA A 3 -9.60 14.74 19.07
N ILE A 4 -8.94 13.68 19.54
CA ILE A 4 -9.53 12.34 19.61
C ILE A 4 -10.56 12.29 20.74
N LYS A 5 -10.20 12.82 21.92
CA LYS A 5 -11.10 12.92 23.08
C LYS A 5 -12.34 13.76 22.78
N SER A 6 -12.21 14.81 21.96
CA SER A 6 -13.31 15.68 21.55
C SER A 6 -14.09 15.15 20.33
N GLN A 7 -13.83 13.93 19.88
CA GLN A 7 -14.47 13.30 18.71
C GLN A 7 -14.46 14.22 17.47
N SER A 8 -13.33 14.89 17.26
CA SER A 8 -13.14 15.92 16.23
C SER A 8 -12.33 15.41 15.04
N VAL A 9 -11.96 14.12 15.03
CA VAL A 9 -11.21 13.47 13.96
C VAL A 9 -12.15 12.58 13.16
N PHE A 10 -12.20 12.78 11.84
CA PHE A 10 -13.09 12.11 10.92
C PHE A 10 -12.29 11.51 9.76
N ASN A 11 -12.72 10.36 9.25
CA ASN A 11 -12.29 9.95 7.92
C ASN A 11 -12.92 10.86 6.85
N ALA A 12 -12.43 10.80 5.61
CA ALA A 12 -12.89 11.69 4.54
C ALA A 12 -14.41 11.59 4.27
N GLN A 13 -15.01 10.39 4.38
CA GLN A 13 -16.45 10.19 4.14
C GLN A 13 -17.30 10.80 5.27
N GLU A 14 -16.92 10.54 6.53
CA GLU A 14 -17.56 11.13 7.70
C GLU A 14 -17.45 12.67 7.68
N CYS A 15 -16.29 13.18 7.30
CA CYS A 15 -16.07 14.62 7.15
C CYS A 15 -16.97 15.22 6.08
N ALA A 16 -17.10 14.57 4.92
CA ALA A 16 -18.00 15.00 3.86
C ALA A 16 -19.47 15.07 4.33
N ILE A 17 -19.94 14.05 5.07
CA ILE A 17 -21.29 14.05 5.67
C ILE A 17 -21.43 15.20 6.67
N LYS A 18 -20.44 15.38 7.54
CA LYS A 18 -20.46 16.40 8.61
C LYS A 18 -20.52 17.82 8.05
N LEU A 19 -19.77 18.09 6.98
CA LEU A 19 -19.70 19.41 6.32
C LEU A 19 -20.86 19.65 5.35
N GLY A 20 -21.48 18.59 4.85
CA GLY A 20 -22.45 18.62 3.75
C GLY A 20 -23.85 19.14 4.06
N LYS A 21 -24.21 19.33 5.34
CA LYS A 21 -25.56 19.74 5.81
C LYS A 21 -26.68 18.83 5.29
N ASP A 22 -27.23 19.10 4.10
CA ASP A 22 -28.37 18.40 3.50
C ASP A 22 -27.97 17.11 2.74
N ALA A 23 -26.73 17.06 2.25
CA ALA A 23 -26.15 15.90 1.55
C ALA A 23 -24.63 15.90 1.72
N PRO A 24 -23.91 14.76 1.64
CA PRO A 24 -22.46 14.73 1.77
C PRO A 24 -21.76 15.71 0.80
N LEU A 25 -20.73 16.40 1.28
CA LEU A 25 -19.92 17.31 0.48
C LEU A 25 -19.35 16.57 -0.76
N PRO A 26 -19.40 17.17 -1.96
CA PRO A 26 -18.77 16.57 -3.14
C PRO A 26 -17.30 16.28 -2.91
N ALA A 27 -16.79 15.16 -3.42
CA ALA A 27 -15.41 14.75 -3.25
C ALA A 27 -14.41 15.81 -3.73
N SER A 28 -14.70 16.44 -4.87
CA SER A 28 -13.90 17.54 -5.42
C SER A 28 -13.85 18.76 -4.51
N GLU A 29 -14.95 19.09 -3.81
CA GLU A 29 -14.98 20.21 -2.88
C GLU A 29 -14.20 19.89 -1.60
N LEU A 30 -14.32 18.67 -1.06
CA LEU A 30 -13.51 18.25 0.09
C LEU A 30 -12.02 18.28 -0.24
N SER A 31 -11.63 17.81 -1.44
CA SER A 31 -10.24 17.87 -1.90
C SER A 31 -9.76 19.32 -2.05
N GLN A 32 -10.57 20.24 -2.56
CA GLN A 32 -10.19 21.65 -2.65
C GLN A 32 -9.99 22.30 -1.27
N ARG A 33 -10.84 21.95 -0.29
CA ARG A 33 -10.66 22.40 1.10
C ARG A 33 -9.37 21.82 1.71
N TRP A 34 -9.12 20.54 1.47
CA TRP A 34 -7.87 19.87 1.84
C TRP A 34 -6.64 20.58 1.26
N ASP A 35 -6.64 20.87 -0.03
CA ASP A 35 -5.51 21.50 -0.72
C ASP A 35 -5.21 22.88 -0.14
N LYS A 36 -6.25 23.68 0.15
CA LYS A 36 -6.16 25.01 0.77
C LYS A 36 -5.74 24.99 2.24
N ALA A 37 -5.82 23.85 2.91
CA ALA A 37 -5.46 23.76 4.32
C ALA A 37 -3.96 24.01 4.53
N GLU A 38 -3.62 24.91 5.45
CA GLU A 38 -2.26 25.38 5.67
C GLU A 38 -1.31 24.29 6.15
N THR A 39 -1.81 23.36 6.96
CA THR A 39 -0.99 22.35 7.63
C THR A 39 -1.52 20.95 7.33
N LYS A 40 -0.67 20.10 6.74
CA LYS A 40 -0.95 18.67 6.50
C LYS A 40 0.11 17.86 7.25
N ILE A 41 -0.30 17.13 8.28
CA ILE A 41 0.59 16.34 9.13
C ILE A 41 0.57 14.90 8.63
N LYS A 42 1.75 14.32 8.36
CA LYS A 42 1.87 12.89 8.07
C LYS A 42 1.79 12.11 9.38
N LEU A 43 0.86 11.17 9.49
CA LEU A 43 0.69 10.30 10.66
C LEU A 43 1.51 9.03 10.51
N CYS A 44 1.41 8.39 9.36
CA CYS A 44 2.19 7.23 8.95
C CYS A 44 2.28 7.21 7.41
N PRO A 45 3.01 6.28 6.78
CA PRO A 45 2.96 6.10 5.33
C PRO A 45 1.52 5.96 4.83
N GLY A 46 1.15 6.76 3.83
CA GLY A 46 -0.19 6.75 3.24
C GLY A 46 -1.29 7.49 4.02
N ALA A 47 -1.06 7.92 5.27
CA ALA A 47 -2.08 8.60 6.08
C ALA A 47 -1.65 10.00 6.54
N TYR A 48 -2.49 10.98 6.22
CA TYR A 48 -2.29 12.38 6.54
C TYR A 48 -3.51 12.94 7.24
N VAL A 49 -3.30 13.93 8.10
CA VAL A 49 -4.38 14.67 8.75
C VAL A 49 -4.22 16.17 8.52
N THR A 50 -5.34 16.86 8.33
CA THR A 50 -5.39 18.31 8.30
C THR A 50 -6.59 18.83 9.09
N LYS A 51 -6.53 20.10 9.48
CA LYS A 51 -7.64 20.82 10.12
C LYS A 51 -8.34 21.65 9.06
N LEU A 52 -9.63 21.43 8.84
CA LEU A 52 -10.43 22.20 7.86
C LEU A 52 -11.24 23.34 8.50
N GLU A 53 -11.74 23.13 9.71
CA GLU A 53 -12.51 24.10 10.51
C GLU A 53 -12.05 24.00 11.98
N ASP A 54 -12.49 24.91 12.85
CA ASP A 54 -11.96 25.05 14.22
C ASP A 54 -11.97 23.78 15.06
N SER A 55 -12.87 22.83 14.75
CA SER A 55 -13.05 21.56 15.44
C SER A 55 -13.15 20.35 14.51
N ILE A 56 -12.69 20.44 13.26
CA ILE A 56 -12.77 19.32 12.30
C ILE A 56 -11.37 19.00 11.76
N PHE A 57 -10.87 17.84 12.19
CA PHE A 57 -9.70 17.19 11.64
C PHE A 57 -10.15 16.09 10.69
N VAL A 58 -9.63 16.10 9.46
CA VAL A 58 -9.94 15.10 8.45
C VAL A 58 -8.69 14.29 8.13
N ILE A 59 -8.85 12.98 8.06
CA ILE A 59 -7.84 12.05 7.56
C ILE A 59 -8.06 11.88 6.05
N ASP A 60 -6.99 12.10 5.28
CA ASP A 60 -6.92 11.92 3.81
C ASP A 60 -8.12 12.49 3.04
N GLY A 61 -8.48 13.75 3.31
CA GLY A 61 -9.62 14.44 2.68
C GLY A 61 -9.54 14.55 1.15
N PHE A 62 -8.35 14.37 0.55
CA PHE A 62 -8.16 14.26 -0.90
C PHE A 62 -8.61 12.91 -1.48
N TYR A 63 -8.67 11.85 -0.65
CA TYR A 63 -8.84 10.47 -1.12
C TYR A 63 -10.13 10.22 -1.88
N PRO A 64 -11.30 10.75 -1.49
CA PRO A 64 -12.53 10.56 -2.28
C PRO A 64 -12.38 11.07 -3.72
N ALA A 65 -11.77 12.25 -3.92
CA ALA A 65 -11.54 12.80 -5.25
C ALA A 65 -10.52 11.98 -6.03
N LEU A 66 -9.47 11.48 -5.36
CA LEU A 66 -8.52 10.55 -5.97
C LEU A 66 -9.23 9.27 -6.43
N ARG A 67 -10.06 8.67 -5.57
CA ARG A 67 -10.81 7.44 -5.87
C ARG A 67 -11.74 7.63 -7.07
N GLU A 68 -12.43 8.76 -7.15
CA GLU A 68 -13.30 9.08 -8.29
C GLU A 68 -12.56 9.01 -9.62
N LYS A 69 -11.27 9.41 -9.70
CA LYS A 69 -10.46 9.30 -10.92
C LYS A 69 -10.29 7.86 -11.41
N PHE A 70 -10.41 6.86 -10.53
CA PHE A 70 -10.29 5.45 -10.89
C PHE A 70 -11.65 4.76 -11.05
N THR A 71 -12.73 5.32 -10.50
CA THR A 71 -14.05 4.67 -10.47
C THR A 71 -15.12 5.37 -11.30
N PHE A 72 -14.86 6.56 -11.86
CA PHE A 72 -15.82 7.22 -12.72
C PHE A 72 -16.05 6.43 -14.02
N GLU A 73 -17.25 6.51 -14.58
CA GLU A 73 -17.70 5.66 -15.70
C GLU A 73 -16.79 5.71 -16.94
N LYS A 74 -16.14 6.85 -17.17
CA LYS A 74 -15.25 7.06 -18.33
C LYS A 74 -13.75 6.91 -17.98
N ALA A 75 -13.41 6.40 -16.80
CA ALA A 75 -12.04 6.14 -16.40
C ALA A 75 -11.39 5.15 -17.37
N GLN A 76 -10.25 5.52 -17.95
CA GLN A 76 -9.48 4.64 -18.82
C GLN A 76 -8.19 4.21 -18.12
N LEU A 77 -8.26 3.07 -17.42
CA LEU A 77 -7.08 2.43 -16.85
C LEU A 77 -6.50 1.45 -17.86
N ARG A 78 -5.17 1.47 -18.03
CA ARG A 78 -4.41 0.43 -18.73
C ARG A 78 -3.53 -0.26 -17.72
N LEU A 79 -3.82 -1.53 -17.46
CA LEU A 79 -3.11 -2.33 -16.48
C LEU A 79 -2.12 -3.23 -17.21
N PHE A 80 -0.88 -3.28 -16.72
CA PHE A 80 0.19 -4.10 -17.28
C PHE A 80 0.77 -4.98 -16.18
N VAL A 81 0.96 -6.26 -16.49
CA VAL A 81 1.85 -7.13 -15.71
C VAL A 81 3.21 -7.12 -16.40
N VAL A 82 4.21 -6.60 -15.72
CA VAL A 82 5.58 -6.58 -16.21
C VAL A 82 6.43 -7.56 -15.41
N ALA A 83 7.37 -8.20 -16.11
CA ALA A 83 8.37 -9.06 -15.50
C ALA A 83 9.76 -8.55 -15.91
N PHE A 84 10.70 -8.60 -14.98
CA PHE A 84 12.07 -8.20 -15.19
C PHE A 84 13.02 -9.18 -14.50
N GLU A 85 14.24 -9.26 -15.01
CA GLU A 85 15.26 -10.15 -14.47
C GLU A 85 15.85 -9.54 -13.18
N PRO A 86 15.70 -10.18 -11.99
CA PRO A 86 16.12 -9.59 -10.72
C PRO A 86 17.62 -9.31 -10.63
N THR A 87 18.44 -10.02 -11.40
CA THR A 87 19.90 -9.80 -11.48
C THR A 87 20.27 -8.52 -12.24
N LYS A 88 19.36 -7.99 -13.06
CA LYS A 88 19.56 -6.77 -13.87
C LYS A 88 18.83 -5.57 -13.28
N ILE A 89 17.62 -5.80 -12.78
CA ILE A 89 16.70 -4.75 -12.32
C ILE A 89 16.19 -5.17 -10.93
N SER A 90 16.66 -4.47 -9.90
CA SER A 90 16.06 -4.55 -8.56
C SER A 90 14.75 -3.75 -8.52
N TRP A 91 13.91 -4.01 -7.52
CA TRP A 91 12.68 -3.24 -7.29
C TRP A 91 12.95 -1.75 -7.09
N SER A 92 13.98 -1.40 -6.32
CA SER A 92 14.40 -0.01 -6.16
C SER A 92 14.78 0.65 -7.50
N LYS A 93 15.52 -0.05 -8.37
CA LYS A 93 15.83 0.46 -9.73
C LYS A 93 14.58 0.57 -10.59
N PHE A 94 13.67 -0.40 -10.53
CA PHE A 94 12.40 -0.34 -11.23
C PHE A 94 11.62 0.93 -10.83
N ARG A 95 11.52 1.23 -9.53
CA ARG A 95 10.80 2.44 -9.07
C ARG A 95 11.51 3.73 -9.38
N THR A 96 12.81 3.81 -9.12
CA THR A 96 13.55 5.08 -9.20
C THR A 96 14.01 5.42 -10.62
N GLU A 97 14.32 4.41 -11.44
CA GLU A 97 14.90 4.61 -12.77
C GLU A 97 13.91 4.34 -13.91
N ILE A 98 13.04 3.34 -13.78
CA ILE A 98 12.07 2.99 -14.83
C ILE A 98 10.78 3.76 -14.63
N ILE A 99 10.14 3.67 -13.46
CA ILE A 99 8.93 4.44 -13.16
C ILE A 99 9.26 5.93 -13.00
N GLY A 100 10.28 6.24 -12.18
CA GLY A 100 10.70 7.61 -11.86
C GLY A 100 10.08 8.15 -10.58
N ALA A 101 10.65 9.22 -10.03
CA ALA A 101 10.16 9.84 -8.80
C ALA A 101 8.69 10.29 -8.91
N THR A 102 7.94 10.22 -7.80
CA THR A 102 6.51 10.59 -7.75
C THR A 102 6.24 12.00 -8.23
N ASN A 103 7.15 12.95 -7.93
CA ASN A 103 7.14 14.26 -8.57
C ASN A 103 7.85 14.15 -9.94
N PRO A 104 7.15 14.27 -11.08
CA PRO A 104 7.74 14.07 -12.40
C PRO A 104 8.88 15.05 -12.72
N SER A 105 8.87 16.26 -12.14
CA SER A 105 9.98 17.23 -12.29
C SER A 105 11.29 16.81 -11.63
N LYS A 106 11.23 15.82 -10.72
CA LYS A 106 12.39 15.23 -10.04
C LYS A 106 12.68 13.81 -10.53
N ALA A 107 11.93 13.31 -11.51
CA ALA A 107 12.08 11.95 -12.02
C ALA A 107 13.38 11.84 -12.83
N LYS A 108 14.01 10.66 -12.79
CA LYS A 108 15.23 10.38 -13.57
C LYS A 108 14.95 10.61 -15.05
N GLU A 109 15.89 11.22 -15.76
CA GLU A 109 15.80 11.36 -17.22
C GLU A 109 15.54 9.99 -17.86
N ASN A 110 14.68 9.97 -18.89
CA ASN A 110 14.22 8.76 -19.58
C ASN A 110 13.36 7.77 -18.76
N SER A 111 13.03 8.06 -17.50
CA SER A 111 11.98 7.32 -16.78
C SER A 111 10.59 7.57 -17.37
N LEU A 112 9.61 6.72 -17.06
CA LEU A 112 8.24 6.88 -17.55
C LEU A 112 7.63 8.21 -17.13
N ARG A 113 7.71 8.58 -15.84
CA ARG A 113 7.17 9.86 -15.35
C ARG A 113 7.83 11.07 -16.00
N ALA A 114 9.16 11.02 -16.22
CA ALA A 114 9.86 12.09 -16.94
C ALA A 114 9.40 12.19 -18.40
N ASN A 115 9.26 11.06 -19.09
CA ASN A 115 8.77 11.03 -20.47
C ASN A 115 7.32 11.50 -20.61
N ILE A 116 6.45 11.13 -19.67
CA ILE A 116 5.04 11.57 -19.66
C ILE A 116 4.99 13.08 -19.42
N LEU A 117 5.78 13.62 -18.48
CA LEU A 117 5.87 15.07 -18.26
C LEU A 117 6.37 15.80 -19.52
N ALA A 118 7.41 15.29 -20.18
CA ALA A 118 7.97 15.91 -21.38
C ALA A 118 7.01 15.89 -22.59
N ASN A 119 6.09 14.91 -22.64
CA ASN A 119 5.22 14.65 -23.78
C ASN A 119 3.72 14.80 -23.47
N TYR A 120 3.34 15.39 -22.34
CA TYR A 120 1.95 15.37 -21.85
C TYR A 120 0.94 15.92 -22.88
N GLN A 121 1.33 16.94 -23.65
CA GLN A 121 0.49 17.52 -24.72
C GLN A 121 0.29 16.54 -25.88
N ASN A 122 1.33 15.80 -26.25
CA ASN A 122 1.25 14.76 -27.29
C ASN A 122 0.47 13.52 -26.84
N LEU A 123 0.28 13.37 -25.52
CA LEU A 123 -0.50 12.32 -24.88
C LEU A 123 -1.94 12.78 -24.57
N ASP A 124 -2.36 13.96 -25.07
CA ASP A 124 -3.67 14.56 -24.84
C ASP A 124 -4.04 14.75 -23.36
N LEU A 125 -3.03 14.95 -22.50
CA LEU A 125 -3.26 15.26 -21.08
C LEU A 125 -3.62 16.74 -20.91
N ALA A 126 -4.68 17.00 -20.13
CA ALA A 126 -5.24 18.34 -19.94
C ALA A 126 -4.30 19.32 -19.23
N ALA A 127 -3.35 18.81 -18.44
CA ALA A 127 -2.41 19.60 -17.65
C ALA A 127 -1.06 18.86 -17.56
N PRO A 128 0.04 19.59 -17.29
CA PRO A 128 1.32 18.95 -17.00
C PRO A 128 1.19 18.06 -15.76
N PRO A 129 1.72 16.81 -15.79
CA PRO A 129 1.71 15.91 -14.64
C PRO A 129 2.31 16.55 -13.38
N ASP A 130 1.65 16.33 -12.24
CA ASP A 130 2.10 16.75 -10.92
C ASP A 130 2.34 15.55 -9.99
N VAL A 131 2.44 15.77 -8.68
CA VAL A 131 2.66 14.69 -7.71
C VAL A 131 1.48 13.72 -7.64
N THR A 132 0.27 14.22 -7.80
CA THR A 132 -0.99 13.47 -7.70
C THR A 132 -1.31 12.79 -9.04
N ASP A 133 -1.29 13.55 -10.12
CA ASP A 133 -1.57 13.10 -11.48
C ASP A 133 -0.26 12.87 -12.26
N ASN A 134 0.57 11.97 -11.74
CA ASN A 134 1.91 11.67 -12.29
C ASN A 134 1.91 10.65 -13.46
N GLY A 135 0.74 10.29 -13.97
CA GLY A 135 0.54 9.51 -15.20
C GLY A 135 0.71 7.99 -15.08
N VAL A 136 1.56 7.48 -14.18
CA VAL A 136 1.77 6.02 -14.03
C VAL A 136 1.96 5.60 -12.57
N HIS A 137 1.29 4.52 -12.21
CA HIS A 137 1.49 3.78 -10.96
C HIS A 137 2.39 2.57 -11.19
N GLY A 138 3.27 2.29 -10.22
CA GLY A 138 4.02 1.04 -10.16
C GLY A 138 4.10 0.59 -8.70
N SER A 139 3.88 -0.70 -8.45
CA SER A 139 3.88 -1.30 -7.10
C SER A 139 5.15 -0.93 -6.33
N ALA A 140 5.06 -0.68 -5.01
CA ALA A 140 6.23 -0.22 -4.26
C ALA A 140 7.24 -1.34 -3.95
N GLY A 141 6.82 -2.60 -4.07
CA GLY A 141 7.66 -3.77 -3.84
C GLY A 141 6.96 -5.08 -4.24
N PRO A 142 7.63 -6.23 -4.04
CA PRO A 142 7.14 -7.54 -4.48
C PRO A 142 5.83 -7.97 -3.81
N LEU A 143 5.61 -7.62 -2.54
CA LEU A 143 4.41 -8.00 -1.80
C LEU A 143 3.19 -7.18 -2.27
N GLU A 144 3.33 -5.86 -2.37
CA GLU A 144 2.29 -5.01 -2.94
C GLU A 144 1.99 -5.37 -4.40
N ALA A 145 3.01 -5.76 -5.17
CA ALA A 145 2.77 -6.23 -6.54
C ALA A 145 1.85 -7.47 -6.59
N ILE A 146 1.95 -8.39 -5.62
CA ILE A 146 0.99 -9.49 -5.47
C ILE A 146 -0.39 -8.93 -5.11
N LYS A 147 -0.48 -8.09 -4.07
CA LYS A 147 -1.76 -7.50 -3.63
C LYS A 147 -2.48 -6.79 -4.77
N GLU A 148 -1.77 -5.99 -5.54
CA GLU A 148 -2.33 -5.22 -6.66
C GLU A 148 -2.83 -6.12 -7.79
N ARG A 149 -2.11 -7.21 -8.13
CA ARG A 149 -2.61 -8.16 -9.14
C ARG A 149 -3.88 -8.87 -8.67
N LEU A 150 -3.98 -9.19 -7.39
CA LEU A 150 -5.20 -9.75 -6.78
C LEU A 150 -6.37 -8.77 -6.85
N VAL A 151 -6.13 -7.47 -6.58
CA VAL A 151 -7.17 -6.42 -6.58
C VAL A 151 -7.61 -6.04 -8.00
N TRP A 152 -6.67 -5.87 -8.92
CA TRP A 152 -6.94 -5.23 -10.21
C TRP A 152 -7.06 -6.18 -11.40
N LEU A 153 -6.49 -7.39 -11.29
CA LEU A 153 -6.31 -8.28 -12.44
C LEU A 153 -6.91 -9.69 -12.24
N ASN A 154 -7.74 -9.88 -11.21
CA ASN A 154 -8.38 -11.16 -10.86
C ASN A 154 -7.38 -12.32 -10.67
N PHE A 155 -6.13 -12.00 -10.31
CA PHE A 155 -5.22 -13.03 -9.85
C PHE A 155 -5.68 -13.56 -8.48
N THR A 156 -5.32 -14.81 -8.21
CA THR A 156 -5.43 -15.45 -6.91
C THR A 156 -4.06 -15.91 -6.48
N LEU A 157 -3.90 -16.31 -5.21
CA LEU A 157 -2.67 -16.93 -4.75
C LEU A 157 -2.31 -18.23 -5.51
N ASP A 158 -3.27 -18.82 -6.22
CA ASP A 158 -3.10 -20.07 -6.99
C ASP A 158 -2.63 -19.84 -8.43
N ASN A 159 -2.86 -18.66 -9.01
CA ASN A 159 -2.46 -18.35 -10.38
C ASN A 159 -1.44 -17.21 -10.49
N ASP A 160 -1.12 -16.52 -9.39
CA ASP A 160 -0.08 -15.50 -9.36
C ASP A 160 1.32 -16.14 -9.42
N PRO A 161 2.17 -15.77 -10.41
CA PRO A 161 3.46 -16.42 -10.60
C PRO A 161 4.45 -16.14 -9.46
N SER A 162 4.31 -15.02 -8.75
CA SER A 162 5.14 -14.73 -7.58
C SER A 162 4.61 -15.44 -6.34
N ALA A 163 3.30 -15.39 -6.10
CA ALA A 163 2.68 -16.02 -4.94
C ALA A 163 2.85 -17.54 -4.96
N THR A 164 2.58 -18.19 -6.11
CA THR A 164 2.76 -19.64 -6.27
C THR A 164 4.19 -20.09 -5.98
N LYS A 165 5.19 -19.29 -6.38
CA LYS A 165 6.61 -19.55 -6.08
C LYS A 165 6.95 -19.35 -4.60
N LEU A 166 6.39 -18.32 -3.94
CA LEU A 166 6.57 -18.09 -2.51
C LEU A 166 5.94 -19.19 -1.65
N ILE A 167 4.79 -19.70 -2.08
CA ILE A 167 4.07 -20.78 -1.40
C ILE A 167 4.82 -22.11 -1.56
N GLY A 168 5.24 -22.42 -2.79
CA GLY A 168 5.90 -23.68 -3.12
C GLY A 168 4.95 -24.89 -3.09
N GLN A 169 5.51 -26.09 -3.10
CA GLN A 169 4.75 -27.36 -3.17
C GLN A 169 5.20 -28.38 -2.12
N ASN A 170 5.96 -27.95 -1.11
CA ASN A 170 6.45 -28.82 -0.03
C ASN A 170 5.45 -28.88 1.14
N GLU A 171 5.81 -29.59 2.20
CA GLU A 171 5.02 -29.76 3.42
C GLU A 171 4.64 -28.44 4.12
N ASP A 172 5.39 -27.35 3.89
CA ASP A 172 5.12 -26.03 4.46
C ASP A 172 4.16 -25.18 3.63
N ALA A 173 3.75 -25.63 2.43
CA ALA A 173 2.99 -24.81 1.48
C ALA A 173 1.71 -24.21 2.10
N ALA A 174 0.96 -24.98 2.88
CA ALA A 174 -0.24 -24.50 3.56
C ALA A 174 0.06 -23.37 4.57
N LYS A 175 1.16 -23.49 5.33
CA LYS A 175 1.58 -22.46 6.30
C LYS A 175 2.09 -21.22 5.60
N ARG A 176 2.95 -21.36 4.57
CA ARG A 176 3.42 -20.22 3.77
C ARG A 176 2.27 -19.47 3.12
N ARG A 177 1.26 -20.18 2.60
CA ARG A 177 0.04 -19.57 2.06
C ARG A 177 -0.69 -18.74 3.11
N SER A 178 -0.89 -19.30 4.31
CA SER A 178 -1.56 -18.60 5.42
C SER A 178 -0.81 -17.33 5.83
N ILE A 179 0.52 -17.42 5.97
CA ILE A 179 1.36 -16.26 6.32
C ILE A 179 1.33 -15.20 5.20
N LEU A 180 1.50 -15.61 3.94
CA LEU A 180 1.43 -14.69 2.80
C LEU A 180 0.06 -14.00 2.74
N GLN A 181 -1.03 -14.74 2.98
CA GLN A 181 -2.37 -14.15 3.01
C GLN A 181 -2.52 -13.11 4.13
N SER A 182 -1.96 -13.38 5.31
CA SER A 182 -1.89 -12.40 6.41
C SER A 182 -1.07 -11.16 6.01
N PHE A 183 0.11 -11.35 5.39
CA PHE A 183 0.96 -10.23 4.94
C PHE A 183 0.24 -9.31 3.95
N LEU A 184 -0.67 -9.83 3.13
CA LEU A 184 -1.45 -9.05 2.17
C LEU A 184 -2.48 -8.10 2.82
N ASP A 185 -2.74 -8.22 4.11
CA ASP A 185 -3.56 -7.29 4.89
C ASP A 185 -2.71 -6.24 5.62
N ASN A 186 -1.40 -6.19 5.32
CA ASN A 186 -0.42 -5.23 5.84
C ASN A 186 -0.38 -5.13 7.39
N PRO A 187 -0.27 -6.26 8.13
CA PRO A 187 -0.18 -6.22 9.58
C PRO A 187 1.12 -5.55 10.05
N LEU A 188 1.13 -5.05 11.28
CA LEU A 188 2.38 -4.76 11.97
C LEU A 188 3.07 -6.08 12.30
N ILE A 189 4.36 -6.20 11.95
CA ILE A 189 5.17 -7.36 12.31
C ILE A 189 6.43 -6.93 13.06
N ASP A 190 6.82 -7.74 14.04
CA ASP A 190 8.05 -7.55 14.80
C ASP A 190 9.23 -8.17 14.06
N THR A 191 10.13 -7.32 13.60
CA THR A 191 11.46 -7.71 13.14
C THR A 191 12.45 -7.62 14.29
N SER A 192 13.71 -8.03 14.07
CA SER A 192 14.75 -7.86 15.08
C SER A 192 15.11 -6.40 15.38
N THR A 193 14.73 -5.48 14.48
CA THR A 193 15.16 -4.06 14.54
C THR A 193 14.00 -3.10 14.79
N GLU A 194 12.79 -3.43 14.33
CA GLU A 194 11.63 -2.55 14.41
C GLU A 194 10.30 -3.33 14.32
N GLN A 195 9.23 -2.68 14.79
CA GLN A 195 7.86 -3.06 14.50
C GLN A 195 7.32 -2.13 13.41
N ALA A 196 6.95 -2.68 12.25
CA ALA A 196 6.46 -1.89 11.14
C ALA A 196 5.44 -2.68 10.29
N PRO A 197 4.59 -2.00 9.51
CA PRO A 197 3.72 -2.64 8.53
C PRO A 197 4.55 -3.46 7.50
N VAL A 198 4.06 -4.63 7.11
CA VAL A 198 4.81 -5.51 6.17
C VAL A 198 5.06 -4.84 4.81
N PHE A 199 4.15 -4.00 4.33
CA PHE A 199 4.35 -3.25 3.09
C PHE A 199 5.54 -2.30 3.20
N ASP A 200 5.68 -1.60 4.32
CA ASP A 200 6.82 -0.70 4.56
C ASP A 200 8.15 -1.48 4.61
N LEU A 201 8.15 -2.66 5.25
CA LEU A 201 9.32 -3.54 5.34
C LEU A 201 9.73 -4.14 3.99
N THR A 202 8.82 -4.19 3.02
CA THR A 202 9.04 -4.77 1.69
C THR A 202 9.05 -3.73 0.57
N GLU A 203 8.89 -2.44 0.90
CA GLU A 203 9.05 -1.33 -0.03
C GLU A 203 10.51 -1.24 -0.52
N ASP A 204 10.70 -1.07 -1.83
CA ASP A 204 12.00 -1.02 -2.49
C ASP A 204 12.89 -2.28 -2.30
N LYS A 205 12.36 -3.32 -1.64
CA LYS A 205 13.06 -4.59 -1.40
C LYS A 205 12.89 -5.55 -2.56
N ASP A 206 13.86 -6.43 -2.74
CA ASP A 206 13.80 -7.44 -3.78
C ASP A 206 12.96 -8.65 -3.37
N THR A 207 12.53 -9.44 -4.36
CA THR A 207 11.73 -10.65 -4.10
C THR A 207 12.45 -11.63 -3.16
N ALA A 208 13.78 -11.65 -3.15
CA ALA A 208 14.57 -12.45 -2.23
C ALA A 208 14.40 -12.00 -0.77
N ASP A 209 14.26 -10.69 -0.51
CA ASP A 209 14.02 -10.17 0.84
C ASP A 209 12.63 -10.59 1.35
N LEU A 210 11.61 -10.53 0.48
CA LEU A 210 10.27 -11.04 0.80
C LEU A 210 10.28 -12.55 1.07
N MET A 211 11.07 -13.32 0.29
CA MET A 211 11.25 -14.76 0.54
C MET A 211 11.85 -15.02 1.91
N GLN A 212 12.87 -14.24 2.31
CA GLN A 212 13.48 -14.36 3.62
C GLN A 212 12.49 -14.00 4.73
N LEU A 213 11.76 -12.90 4.59
CA LEU A 213 10.75 -12.48 5.58
C LEU A 213 9.66 -13.54 5.79
N LEU A 214 9.23 -14.19 4.71
CA LEU A 214 8.27 -15.29 4.77
C LEU A 214 8.87 -16.53 5.46
N ALA A 215 10.15 -16.82 5.25
CA ALA A 215 10.86 -17.91 5.91
C ALA A 215 11.00 -17.65 7.42
N ASP A 216 11.41 -16.45 7.81
CA ASP A 216 11.55 -16.05 9.23
C ASP A 216 10.19 -16.14 9.96
N ALA A 217 9.11 -15.70 9.32
CA ALA A 217 7.76 -15.79 9.87
C ALA A 217 7.30 -17.25 10.01
N LEU A 218 7.67 -18.12 9.06
CA LEU A 218 7.39 -19.54 9.14
C LEU A 218 8.13 -20.19 10.31
N GLU A 219 9.42 -19.92 10.49
CA GLU A 219 10.22 -20.44 11.60
C GLU A 219 9.62 -20.03 12.96
N LYS A 220 9.33 -18.73 13.14
CA LYS A 220 8.65 -18.22 14.35
C LYS A 220 7.32 -18.93 14.62
N SER A 221 6.52 -19.18 13.59
CA SER A 221 5.23 -19.89 13.75
C SER A 221 5.41 -21.34 14.22
N GLN A 222 6.50 -21.99 13.84
CA GLN A 222 6.82 -23.36 14.24
C GLN A 222 7.35 -23.41 15.68
N GLU A 223 8.14 -22.42 16.11
CA GLU A 223 8.61 -22.30 17.50
C GLU A 223 7.44 -22.12 18.47
N VAL A 224 6.52 -21.19 18.18
CA VAL A 224 5.32 -20.96 19.01
C VAL A 224 4.48 -22.23 19.12
N SER A 225 4.35 -23.00 18.03
CA SER A 225 3.62 -24.27 18.01
C SER A 225 4.29 -25.32 18.92
N LYS A 226 5.63 -25.39 18.93
CA LYS A 226 6.39 -26.32 19.79
C LYS A 226 6.26 -25.93 21.27
N ASP A 227 6.37 -24.64 21.59
CA ASP A 227 6.24 -24.15 22.96
C ASP A 227 4.84 -24.37 23.54
N GLN A 228 3.80 -24.19 22.73
CA GLN A 228 2.42 -24.47 23.14
C GLN A 228 2.22 -25.97 23.40
N ASN A 229 2.69 -26.84 22.50
CA ASN A 229 2.59 -28.29 22.68
C ASN A 229 3.35 -28.76 23.94
N ALA A 230 4.56 -28.24 24.18
CA ALA A 230 5.35 -28.57 25.37
C ALA A 230 4.66 -28.13 26.67
N LYS A 231 3.99 -26.98 26.68
CA LYS A 231 3.19 -26.52 27.84
C LYS A 231 1.99 -27.43 28.08
N THR A 232 1.24 -27.78 27.04
CA THR A 232 0.08 -28.69 27.16
C THR A 232 0.49 -30.08 27.66
N GLU A 233 1.61 -30.64 27.18
CA GLU A 233 2.14 -31.91 27.69
C GLU A 233 2.59 -31.83 29.17
N SER A 234 3.15 -30.70 29.59
CA SER A 234 3.55 -30.49 30.99
C SER A 234 2.37 -30.33 31.94
N GLU A 235 1.26 -29.74 31.50
CA GLU A 235 0.02 -29.58 32.29
C GLU A 235 -0.69 -30.93 32.47
N ILE A 236 -0.74 -31.76 31.41
CA ILE A 236 -1.33 -33.10 31.49
C ILE A 236 -0.55 -33.99 32.48
N ASN A 237 0.78 -33.94 32.46
CA ASN A 237 1.63 -34.75 33.34
C ASN A 237 1.67 -34.29 34.81
N GLN A 238 1.12 -33.11 35.15
CA GLN A 238 1.00 -32.63 36.54
C GLN A 238 -0.36 -32.94 37.18
N THR A 239 -1.32 -33.42 36.39
CA THR A 239 -2.67 -33.79 36.84
C THR A 239 -2.86 -35.29 37.09
N ASP A 240 -1.83 -36.11 36.87
CA ASP A 240 -1.75 -37.54 37.22
C ASP A 240 -0.87 -37.76 38.47
#